data_AF-A0A1H3PYK0-F1
#
_entry.id   AF-A0A1H3PYK0-F1
#
_cell.length_a   1.000
_cell.length_b   1.000
_cell.length_c   1.000
_cell.angle_alpha   90.00
_cell.angle_beta   90.00
_cell.angle_gamma   90.00
#
_symmetry.space_group_name_H-M   'P 1'
#
loop_
_entity.id
_entity.type
_entity.pdbx_description
1 polymer ?
#
loop_
_entity_poly.entity_id
_entity_poly.type
_entity_poly.pdbx_seq_one_letter_code
_entity_poly.pdbx_strand_id
1 'polypeptide(L)'
;MSILGSAGVRKAALKKTAFVPAIFVLVIVTVFIGSGSYSVLSEEERGCAVEYVISSQWNTGFTSEVTIRNHTDAAIEGWTLSWSHPGGQQVDSGWNAEVIQTGNEVQASNPAGHWNGTIASGESVTFGFQGTHGGQAVVPSGFVLNGSACSSDGSGTDPGEPEPGDPQPGEPEPLDPDAITGETMIGEMCPNFRELYVDRTFLDYLPGDGGGGHGGHEQTSMTDKEKAELYGFNVEAVKDKVGDGSLALDDLGTQALGHVRELAANEFPAHAICQLLPRLALLGDEAEEPTYHKSADNPWEETAGPAAATNDPDLFLQEQWPTDARTYLPPEKAERDRCHDQPVHENGEGWTFTSSISRDVLYDPDNPVLHAVREKVHPVTGEPLGGAGFTSNAPMEAEARMHVENEGFWYQVVQFKNTSPVPYHLDCGTVWWVGPSSLSFDLRNGHYNNEQRPSPGYGHPQRDIIEVVFDEEKELSVYVIRLAFHDEPYNMRTAYPNQYWSLEVGLPARLSGERYTTSAERQEVVDMMLNTLHVELETGMDRNIDLLDTLNLRNRVSN
;
A
#
# COMPACT_ATOMS: atom_id res chain seq x y z
N MET A 1 -20.22 -3.20 76.32
CA MET A 1 -19.97 -4.66 76.38
C MET A 1 -18.97 -4.98 75.28
N SER A 2 -17.71 -5.34 75.49
CA SER A 2 -16.87 -5.62 76.67
C SER A 2 -15.43 -5.27 76.24
N ILE A 3 -14.81 -4.22 76.79
CA ILE A 3 -13.67 -4.22 77.72
C ILE A 3 -12.57 -5.26 77.41
N LEU A 4 -11.36 -4.77 77.13
CA LEU A 4 -10.02 -5.22 77.57
C LEU A 4 -9.00 -4.37 76.78
N GLY A 5 -7.90 -3.83 77.28
CA GLY A 5 -7.22 -3.96 78.57
C GLY A 5 -5.82 -3.39 78.35
N SER A 6 -5.39 -2.43 79.18
CA SER A 6 -4.09 -1.77 79.09
C SER A 6 -2.92 -2.74 79.29
N ALA A 7 -1.78 -2.47 78.66
CA ALA A 7 -0.49 -2.88 79.19
C ALA A 7 0.54 -1.78 78.95
N GLY A 8 0.91 -1.11 80.05
CA GLY A 8 2.06 -0.24 80.12
C GLY A 8 3.30 -1.00 80.60
N VAL A 9 4.41 -0.72 79.90
CA VAL A 9 5.65 -0.14 80.48
C VAL A 9 6.67 -1.07 81.17
N ARG A 10 7.90 -1.01 80.60
CA ARG A 10 9.28 -1.21 81.16
C ARG A 10 9.78 -2.67 81.30
N LYS A 11 11.02 -3.04 80.96
CA LYS A 11 12.32 -2.34 80.84
C LYS A 11 13.37 -3.31 80.24
N ALA A 12 14.31 -2.82 79.43
CA ALA A 12 15.77 -3.13 79.43
C ALA A 12 16.39 -2.74 78.07
N ALA A 13 17.00 -1.55 77.94
CA ALA A 13 18.42 -1.26 78.18
C ALA A 13 19.36 -1.92 77.13
N LEU A 14 19.66 -1.26 76.00
CA LEU A 14 20.70 -0.25 75.69
C LEU A 14 22.14 -0.81 75.47
N LYS A 15 22.75 -0.32 74.35
CA LYS A 15 24.18 -0.11 74.02
C LYS A 15 24.82 -1.22 73.16
N LYS A 16 25.49 -0.96 72.05
CA LYS A 16 26.06 0.24 71.38
C LYS A 16 26.23 -0.15 69.89
N THR A 17 25.99 0.73 68.92
CA THR A 17 27.09 1.36 68.16
C THR A 17 26.70 2.73 67.61
N ALA A 18 27.72 3.51 67.29
CA ALA A 18 27.77 4.96 67.37
C ALA A 18 27.14 5.74 66.20
N PHE A 19 26.69 6.93 66.59
CA PHE A 19 26.26 8.09 65.81
C PHE A 19 27.44 8.76 65.08
N VAL A 20 27.18 9.47 63.98
CA VAL A 20 27.52 10.91 63.74
C VAL A 20 27.06 11.31 62.31
N PRO A 21 26.63 12.58 62.10
CA PRO A 21 25.48 12.95 61.28
C PRO A 21 25.85 13.50 59.89
N ALA A 22 24.83 13.56 59.03
CA ALA A 22 24.86 14.22 57.73
C ALA A 22 25.35 15.67 57.84
N ILE A 23 26.43 15.99 57.10
CA ILE A 23 26.89 17.35 56.87
C ILE A 23 26.18 17.86 55.61
N PHE A 24 25.36 18.89 55.78
CA PHE A 24 24.91 19.77 54.69
C PHE A 24 26.13 20.51 54.14
N VAL A 25 26.53 20.21 52.90
CA VAL A 25 27.43 21.07 52.12
C VAL A 25 26.58 21.83 51.12
N LEU A 26 26.48 23.13 51.37
CA LEU A 26 26.01 24.14 50.43
C LEU A 26 27.01 24.21 49.26
N VAL A 27 26.64 23.66 48.09
CA VAL A 27 27.34 23.96 46.85
C VAL A 27 26.64 25.14 46.19
N ILE A 28 27.32 26.28 46.23
CA ILE A 28 27.00 27.46 45.42
C ILE A 28 27.19 27.04 43.96
N VAL A 29 26.09 26.87 43.22
CA VAL A 29 26.14 26.79 41.76
C VAL A 29 26.16 28.23 41.25
N THR A 30 27.36 28.70 40.91
CA THR A 30 27.55 29.88 40.09
C THR A 30 26.92 29.60 38.73
N VAL A 31 25.84 30.30 38.38
CA VAL A 31 25.29 30.27 37.01
C VAL A 31 26.29 31.01 36.12
N PHE A 32 27.17 30.27 35.47
CA PHE A 32 27.74 30.72 34.21
C PHE A 32 26.62 30.60 33.18
N ILE A 33 26.07 31.74 32.74
CA ILE A 33 25.42 31.81 31.43
C ILE A 33 26.56 31.73 30.42
N GLY A 34 27.09 30.53 30.24
CA GLY A 34 27.87 30.20 29.06
C GLY A 34 26.87 29.99 27.95
N SER A 35 26.94 30.81 26.91
CA SER A 35 26.36 30.54 25.61
C SER A 35 27.04 29.29 25.03
N GLY A 36 26.72 28.12 25.58
CA GLY A 36 27.16 26.84 25.06
C GLY A 36 26.21 26.48 23.92
N SER A 37 26.71 26.55 22.70
CA SER A 37 26.09 25.89 21.56
C SER A 37 25.90 24.42 21.93
N TYR A 38 24.66 23.93 21.99
CA TYR A 38 24.42 22.50 21.91
C TYR A 38 24.66 22.12 20.46
N SER A 39 25.82 21.54 20.16
CA SER A 39 26.02 20.86 18.89
C SER A 39 25.13 19.61 18.94
N VAL A 40 23.97 19.66 18.29
CA VAL A 40 23.36 18.45 17.76
C VAL A 40 24.35 17.95 16.71
N LEU A 41 25.13 16.96 17.10
CA LEU A 41 26.01 16.27 16.20
C LEU A 41 25.12 15.62 15.12
N SER A 42 25.50 15.74 13.84
CA SER A 42 24.76 15.12 12.73
C SER A 42 24.71 13.59 12.92
N GLU A 43 23.80 12.89 12.24
CA GLU A 43 23.75 11.40 12.29
C GLU A 43 25.09 10.75 11.94
N GLU A 44 25.89 11.41 11.11
CA GLU A 44 27.24 11.01 10.72
C GLU A 44 28.28 11.07 11.87
N GLU A 45 28.03 11.82 12.94
CA GLU A 45 28.97 11.97 14.06
C GLU A 45 28.74 10.93 15.17
N ARG A 46 27.64 10.16 15.14
CA ARG A 46 27.47 8.97 15.99
C ARG A 46 27.96 7.74 15.22
N GLY A 47 28.95 7.04 15.76
CA GLY A 47 29.58 5.89 15.08
C GLY A 47 28.66 4.69 14.78
N CYS A 48 27.38 4.75 15.14
CA CYS A 48 26.38 3.73 14.84
C CYS A 48 24.98 4.32 14.75
N ALA A 49 24.13 3.68 13.95
CA ALA A 49 22.69 3.92 13.89
C ALA A 49 21.95 2.62 14.20
N VAL A 50 20.79 2.74 14.84
CA VAL A 50 19.95 1.59 15.21
C VAL A 50 18.53 1.83 14.74
N GLU A 51 18.08 0.95 13.86
CA GLU A 51 16.69 0.88 13.45
C GLU A 51 16.00 -0.18 14.29
N TYR A 52 14.88 0.18 14.92
CA TYR A 52 14.09 -0.73 15.74
C TYR A 52 12.66 -0.72 15.22
N VAL A 53 12.22 -1.87 14.71
CA VAL A 53 10.89 -2.04 14.14
C VAL A 53 10.11 -3.05 14.96
N ILE A 54 8.91 -2.69 15.38
CA ILE A 54 7.92 -3.68 15.86
C ILE A 54 7.25 -4.24 14.61
N SER A 55 7.79 -5.33 14.08
CA SER A 55 7.34 -5.90 12.81
C SER A 55 5.93 -6.50 12.87
N SER A 56 5.48 -6.87 14.07
CA SER A 56 4.10 -7.29 14.34
C SER A 56 3.81 -7.24 15.84
N GLN A 57 2.56 -6.99 16.21
CA GLN A 57 2.06 -7.13 17.58
C GLN A 57 0.66 -7.74 17.59
N TRP A 58 0.34 -8.49 18.63
CA TRP A 58 -0.94 -9.19 18.78
C TRP A 58 -1.24 -9.43 20.26
N ASN A 59 -2.49 -9.31 20.70
CA ASN A 59 -2.92 -9.61 22.08
C ASN A 59 -1.97 -9.04 23.17
N THR A 60 -1.07 -9.88 23.68
CA THR A 60 -0.08 -9.57 24.71
C THR A 60 1.36 -9.84 24.23
N GLY A 61 1.58 -10.03 22.94
CA GLY A 61 2.82 -10.46 22.31
C GLY A 61 3.23 -9.55 21.15
N PHE A 62 4.53 -9.49 20.87
CA PHE A 62 5.07 -8.74 19.75
C PHE A 62 6.34 -9.40 19.21
N THR A 63 6.63 -9.11 17.94
CA THR A 63 7.92 -9.37 17.32
C THR A 63 8.61 -8.04 17.01
N SER A 64 9.91 -7.98 17.23
CA SER A 64 10.73 -6.86 16.81
C SER A 64 11.93 -7.31 15.99
N GLU A 65 12.28 -6.49 15.01
CA GLU A 65 13.51 -6.58 14.24
C GLU A 65 14.36 -5.35 14.55
N VAL A 66 15.66 -5.57 14.72
CA VAL A 66 16.63 -4.54 15.09
C VAL A 66 17.83 -4.62 14.18
N THR A 67 18.10 -3.53 13.47
CA THR A 67 19.24 -3.39 12.57
C THR A 67 20.26 -2.43 13.17
N ILE A 68 21.51 -2.86 13.26
CA ILE A 68 22.63 -2.05 13.73
C ILE A 68 23.50 -1.71 12.53
N ARG A 69 23.67 -0.42 12.24
CA ARG A 69 24.56 0.08 11.20
C ARG A 69 25.83 0.65 11.81
N ASN A 70 26.99 0.34 11.22
CA ASN A 70 28.27 0.89 11.61
C ASN A 70 28.64 2.09 10.73
N HIS A 71 28.69 3.29 11.33
CA HIS A 71 29.10 4.52 10.63
C HIS A 71 30.57 4.88 10.87
N THR A 72 31.32 4.05 11.61
CA THR A 72 32.77 4.28 11.78
C THR A 72 33.57 3.67 10.63
N ASP A 73 34.75 4.25 10.36
CA ASP A 73 35.72 3.73 9.39
C ASP A 73 36.38 2.39 9.81
N ALA A 74 36.07 1.87 11.00
CA ALA A 74 36.64 0.65 11.54
C ALA A 74 35.55 -0.44 11.68
N ALA A 75 35.91 -1.69 11.39
CA ALA A 75 34.99 -2.81 11.65
C ALA A 75 34.74 -2.97 13.16
N ILE A 76 33.48 -3.22 13.52
CA ILE A 76 33.08 -3.58 14.88
C ILE A 76 33.20 -5.10 15.02
N GLU A 77 34.22 -5.56 15.74
CA GLU A 77 34.47 -6.99 15.99
C GLU A 77 33.87 -7.41 17.34
N GLY A 78 32.71 -8.05 17.30
CA GLY A 78 31.90 -8.34 18.47
C GLY A 78 31.14 -7.10 18.93
N TRP A 79 29.86 -7.28 19.20
CA TRP A 79 29.00 -6.18 19.57
C TRP A 79 28.05 -6.53 20.70
N THR A 80 27.71 -5.50 21.45
CA THR A 80 26.72 -5.54 22.52
C THR A 80 25.90 -4.27 22.41
N LEU A 81 24.63 -4.43 22.01
CA LEU A 81 23.65 -3.37 21.94
C LEU A 81 22.79 -3.39 23.20
N SER A 82 22.61 -2.25 23.86
CA SER A 82 21.77 -2.11 25.05
C SER A 82 20.75 -1.01 24.88
N TRP A 83 19.52 -1.24 25.36
CA TRP A 83 18.44 -0.25 25.40
C TRP A 83 17.53 -0.50 26.60
N SER A 84 16.59 0.42 26.85
CA SER A 84 15.56 0.24 27.88
C SER A 84 14.18 0.21 27.27
N HIS A 85 13.37 -0.80 27.59
CA HIS A 85 11.96 -0.79 27.22
C HIS A 85 11.21 0.29 28.04
N PRO A 86 10.43 1.15 27.38
CA PRO A 86 9.72 2.25 28.05
C PRO A 86 8.47 1.77 28.82
N GLY A 87 8.00 0.53 28.58
CA GLY A 87 6.81 -0.05 29.22
C GLY A 87 7.04 -1.47 29.76
N GLY A 88 5.95 -2.16 30.14
CA GLY A 88 5.96 -3.54 30.67
C GLY A 88 6.30 -4.63 29.63
N GLN A 89 7.15 -4.33 28.65
CA GLN A 89 7.64 -5.27 27.65
C GLN A 89 8.64 -6.24 28.28
N GLN A 90 8.54 -7.52 27.94
CA GLN A 90 9.46 -8.58 28.37
C GLN A 90 9.90 -9.45 27.18
N VAL A 91 11.20 -9.64 26.99
CA VAL A 91 11.77 -10.52 25.95
C VAL A 91 11.55 -11.98 26.34
N ASP A 92 11.00 -12.77 25.42
CA ASP A 92 10.81 -14.22 25.60
C ASP A 92 11.92 -15.03 24.92
N SER A 93 12.26 -14.70 23.67
CA SER A 93 13.36 -15.34 22.92
C SER A 93 13.83 -14.49 21.75
N GLY A 94 15.11 -14.59 21.41
CA GLY A 94 15.72 -13.93 20.25
C GLY A 94 16.33 -14.89 19.23
N TRP A 95 16.61 -14.38 18.03
CA TRP A 95 17.37 -15.06 16.99
C TRP A 95 18.44 -14.13 16.42
N ASN A 96 19.47 -14.72 15.80
CA ASN A 96 20.63 -14.03 15.22
C ASN A 96 21.43 -13.16 16.20
N ALA A 97 21.08 -13.14 17.49
CA ALA A 97 21.81 -12.57 18.61
C ALA A 97 21.37 -13.23 19.93
N GLU A 98 22.22 -13.17 20.96
CA GLU A 98 21.81 -13.49 22.33
C GLU A 98 21.14 -12.26 22.95
N VAL A 99 19.82 -12.33 23.19
CA VAL A 99 19.01 -11.23 23.75
C VAL A 99 18.58 -11.58 25.18
N ILE A 100 19.00 -10.77 26.14
CA ILE A 100 18.68 -10.94 27.57
C ILE A 100 18.07 -9.66 28.13
N GLN A 101 17.16 -9.80 29.09
CA GLN A 101 16.53 -8.67 29.77
C GLN A 101 16.67 -8.79 31.29
N THR A 102 17.00 -7.68 31.95
CA THR A 102 16.97 -7.54 33.42
C THR A 102 16.19 -6.29 33.79
N GLY A 103 15.01 -6.47 34.41
CA GLY A 103 14.10 -5.35 34.64
C GLY A 103 13.62 -4.78 33.31
N ASN A 104 13.89 -3.50 33.05
CA ASN A 104 13.55 -2.84 31.78
C ASN A 104 14.73 -2.77 30.80
N GLU A 105 15.94 -3.14 31.23
CA GLU A 105 17.14 -3.07 30.42
C GLU A 105 17.30 -4.35 29.60
N VAL A 106 17.43 -4.19 28.28
CA VAL A 106 17.63 -5.28 27.32
C VAL A 106 19.03 -5.14 26.72
N GLN A 107 19.68 -6.29 26.56
CA GLN A 107 20.99 -6.40 25.94
C GLN A 107 20.96 -7.49 24.87
N ALA A 108 21.34 -7.13 23.65
CA ALA A 108 21.58 -8.07 22.55
C ALA A 108 23.09 -8.13 22.26
N SER A 109 23.65 -9.31 22.05
CA SER A 109 25.09 -9.43 21.77
C SER A 109 25.46 -10.58 20.85
N ASN A 110 26.59 -10.42 20.16
CA ASN A 110 27.29 -11.48 19.44
C ASN A 110 28.81 -11.32 19.58
N PRO A 111 29.57 -12.41 19.79
CA PRO A 111 31.03 -12.36 19.78
C PRO A 111 31.58 -12.25 18.35
N ALA A 112 32.79 -11.70 18.17
CA ALA A 112 33.43 -11.52 16.86
C ALA A 112 33.56 -12.80 16.01
N GLY A 113 33.56 -13.99 16.63
CA GLY A 113 33.61 -15.28 15.94
C GLY A 113 32.24 -15.79 15.43
N HIS A 114 31.15 -15.10 15.72
CA HIS A 114 29.82 -15.40 15.21
C HIS A 114 29.64 -14.80 13.80
N TRP A 115 28.87 -15.46 12.93
CA TRP A 115 28.66 -14.98 11.55
C TRP A 115 27.99 -13.60 11.49
N ASN A 116 27.18 -13.27 12.50
CA ASN A 116 26.54 -11.96 12.69
C ASN A 116 27.29 -11.09 13.72
N GLY A 117 28.56 -11.42 14.03
CA GLY A 117 29.35 -10.79 15.08
C GLY A 117 30.27 -9.65 14.63
N THR A 118 30.44 -9.48 13.32
CA THR A 118 31.29 -8.42 12.75
C THR A 118 30.47 -7.50 11.87
N ILE A 119 30.55 -6.19 12.12
CA ILE A 119 29.89 -5.15 11.32
C ILE A 119 30.99 -4.34 10.64
N ALA A 120 31.21 -4.52 9.33
CA ALA A 120 32.21 -3.74 8.61
C ALA A 120 31.79 -2.25 8.51
N SER A 121 32.73 -1.38 8.17
CA SER A 121 32.46 0.05 7.97
C SER A 121 31.36 0.24 6.92
N GLY A 122 30.30 0.98 7.25
CA GLY A 122 29.16 1.26 6.38
C GLY A 122 28.10 0.15 6.28
N GLU A 123 28.40 -1.04 6.78
CA GLU A 123 27.53 -2.23 6.74
C GLU A 123 26.60 -2.29 7.96
N SER A 124 25.62 -3.21 7.87
CA SER A 124 24.64 -3.46 8.92
C SER A 124 24.57 -4.94 9.32
N VAL A 125 24.07 -5.18 10.52
CA VAL A 125 23.65 -6.51 10.98
C VAL A 125 22.25 -6.42 11.56
N THR A 126 21.46 -7.47 11.36
CA THR A 126 20.08 -7.53 11.82
C THR A 126 19.87 -8.73 12.73
N PHE A 127 19.11 -8.53 13.80
CA PHE A 127 18.63 -9.57 14.68
C PHE A 127 17.17 -9.30 15.06
N GLY A 128 16.49 -10.30 15.61
CA GLY A 128 15.11 -10.13 16.03
C GLY A 128 14.81 -10.85 17.33
N PHE A 129 13.69 -10.49 17.93
CA PHE A 129 13.19 -11.15 19.12
C PHE A 129 11.68 -11.06 19.22
N GLN A 130 11.10 -12.02 19.94
CA GLN A 130 9.72 -11.98 20.38
C GLN A 130 9.66 -11.67 21.87
N GLY A 131 8.59 -10.99 22.28
CA GLY A 131 8.33 -10.67 23.67
C GLY A 131 6.87 -10.47 23.97
N THR A 132 6.56 -10.22 25.24
CA THR A 132 5.24 -9.86 25.72
C THR A 132 5.14 -8.38 26.09
N HIS A 133 3.94 -7.81 26.08
CA HIS A 133 3.68 -6.44 26.52
C HIS A 133 2.45 -6.37 27.43
N GLY A 134 2.44 -5.40 28.35
CA GLY A 134 1.31 -5.11 29.25
C GLY A 134 0.29 -4.08 28.72
N GLY A 135 0.45 -3.64 27.46
CA GLY A 135 -0.34 -2.55 26.85
C GLY A 135 -0.14 -2.50 25.33
N GLN A 136 0.55 -1.50 24.81
CA GLN A 136 1.11 -1.51 23.45
C GLN A 136 2.63 -1.72 23.56
N ALA A 137 3.23 -2.40 22.59
CA ALA A 137 4.68 -2.42 22.46
C ALA A 137 5.14 -1.06 21.92
N VAL A 138 6.16 -0.46 22.54
CA VAL A 138 6.64 0.89 22.18
C VAL A 138 8.11 0.81 21.81
N VAL A 139 8.50 1.55 20.78
CA VAL A 139 9.89 1.60 20.32
C VAL A 139 10.77 2.34 21.34
N PRO A 140 11.90 1.75 21.77
CA PRO A 140 12.86 2.42 22.64
C PRO A 140 13.46 3.67 21.98
N SER A 141 13.64 4.74 22.76
CA SER A 141 14.14 6.03 22.25
C SER A 141 15.66 6.19 22.38
N GLY A 142 16.41 5.14 22.71
CA GLY A 142 17.84 5.25 23.01
C GLY A 142 18.57 3.92 23.03
N PHE A 143 19.67 3.86 22.27
CA PHE A 143 20.47 2.67 22.08
C PHE A 143 21.95 2.96 22.32
N VAL A 144 22.64 2.00 22.94
CA VAL A 144 24.07 2.07 23.24
C VAL A 144 24.76 0.83 22.70
N LEU A 145 25.65 1.00 21.72
CA LEU A 145 26.46 -0.06 21.12
C LEU A 145 27.89 0.00 21.69
N ASN A 146 28.33 -1.08 22.35
CA ASN A 146 29.68 -1.19 22.94
C ASN A 146 30.06 -0.01 23.86
N GLY A 147 29.07 0.59 24.53
CA GLY A 147 29.25 1.74 25.42
C GLY A 147 29.14 3.11 24.75
N SER A 148 28.94 3.17 23.44
CA SER A 148 28.74 4.40 22.66
C SER A 148 27.27 4.56 22.27
N ALA A 149 26.72 5.77 22.40
CA ALA A 149 25.34 6.04 21.99
C ALA A 149 25.20 6.02 20.46
N CYS A 150 24.17 5.36 19.95
CA CYS A 150 23.82 5.36 18.52
C CYS A 150 22.77 6.45 18.22
N SER A 151 22.63 6.84 16.94
CA SER A 151 21.37 7.42 16.45
C SER A 151 20.29 6.35 16.40
N SER A 152 19.02 6.76 16.40
CA SER A 152 17.90 5.82 16.39
C SER A 152 16.71 6.35 15.63
N ASP A 153 16.20 5.55 14.69
CA ASP A 153 14.96 5.82 13.97
C ASP A 153 13.83 5.08 14.67
N GLY A 154 13.16 5.79 15.59
CA GLY A 154 12.07 5.25 16.38
C GLY A 154 10.74 5.38 15.65
N SER A 155 10.36 4.39 14.83
CA SER A 155 9.04 4.35 14.20
C SER A 155 7.98 3.77 15.17
N GLY A 156 7.14 4.64 15.76
CA GLY A 156 6.03 4.26 16.65
C GLY A 156 5.00 5.38 16.89
N THR A 157 4.00 5.44 16.00
CA THR A 157 2.58 5.88 16.10
C THR A 157 2.12 7.12 16.92
N ASP A 158 1.73 8.18 16.15
CA ASP A 158 0.57 9.13 16.28
C ASP A 158 0.70 10.48 17.04
N PRO A 159 0.08 11.62 16.58
CA PRO A 159 0.43 12.44 15.43
C PRO A 159 0.73 13.90 15.85
N GLY A 160 1.89 14.41 15.46
CA GLY A 160 2.11 15.84 15.31
C GLY A 160 2.25 16.09 13.82
N GLU A 161 1.15 16.51 13.19
CA GLU A 161 1.07 16.89 11.77
C GLU A 161 2.34 17.68 11.35
N PRO A 162 3.16 17.17 10.42
CA PRO A 162 4.17 17.98 9.78
C PRO A 162 3.46 19.01 8.92
N GLU A 163 3.90 20.27 8.96
CA GLU A 163 3.50 21.21 7.92
C GLU A 163 4.02 20.70 6.56
N PRO A 164 3.26 20.86 5.47
CA PRO A 164 3.71 20.45 4.14
C PRO A 164 5.04 21.15 3.80
N GLY A 165 6.13 20.39 3.70
CA GLY A 165 7.40 20.86 3.12
C GLY A 165 8.67 20.76 3.97
N ASP A 166 8.67 20.15 5.16
CA ASP A 166 9.93 19.81 5.84
C ASP A 166 10.44 18.43 5.36
N PRO A 167 11.61 18.35 4.69
CA PRO A 167 12.12 17.09 4.15
C PRO A 167 12.55 16.13 5.27
N GLN A 168 12.04 14.89 5.20
CA GLN A 168 12.38 13.80 6.11
C GLN A 168 13.82 13.30 5.83
N PRO A 169 14.68 13.09 6.85
CA PRO A 169 16.04 12.61 6.64
C PRO A 169 16.02 11.19 6.01
N GLY A 170 16.59 11.03 4.82
CA GLY A 170 16.74 9.73 4.16
C GLY A 170 15.80 9.47 2.99
N GLU A 171 14.83 10.35 2.73
CA GLU A 171 14.05 10.30 1.49
C GLU A 171 14.89 10.85 0.33
N PRO A 172 14.96 10.17 -0.84
CA PRO A 172 15.64 10.72 -2.00
C PRO A 172 15.01 12.07 -2.35
N GLU A 173 15.84 13.10 -2.58
CA GLU A 173 15.34 14.41 -2.98
C GLU A 173 14.37 14.26 -4.17
N PRO A 174 13.23 14.99 -4.18
CA PRO A 174 12.36 15.02 -5.34
C PRO A 174 13.15 15.34 -6.61
N LEU A 175 12.85 14.64 -7.70
CA LEU A 175 13.57 14.86 -8.95
C LEU A 175 13.27 16.27 -9.48
N ASP A 176 14.32 17.02 -9.80
CA ASP A 176 14.18 18.31 -10.49
C ASP A 176 13.75 18.07 -11.94
N PRO A 177 12.50 18.40 -12.33
CA PRO A 177 12.01 18.15 -13.68
C PRO A 177 12.80 18.93 -14.76
N ASP A 178 13.48 20.02 -14.42
CA ASP A 178 14.29 20.79 -15.36
C ASP A 178 15.69 20.22 -15.57
N ALA A 179 16.18 19.41 -14.64
CA ALA A 179 17.45 18.70 -14.75
C ALA A 179 17.34 17.38 -15.54
N ILE A 180 16.13 16.82 -15.67
CA ILE A 180 15.90 15.57 -16.40
C ILE A 180 15.94 15.83 -17.91
N THR A 181 16.84 15.14 -18.60
CA THR A 181 17.02 15.19 -20.05
C THR A 181 16.97 13.79 -20.66
N GLY A 182 16.97 13.70 -21.98
CA GLY A 182 17.09 12.43 -22.69
C GLY A 182 18.36 11.63 -22.35
N GLU A 183 19.44 12.32 -21.96
CA GLU A 183 20.71 11.70 -21.56
C GLU A 183 20.71 11.20 -20.11
N THR A 184 19.72 11.59 -19.30
CA THR A 184 19.62 11.17 -17.89
C THR A 184 19.45 9.66 -17.81
N MET A 185 20.27 9.01 -16.98
CA MET A 185 20.23 7.56 -16.79
C MET A 185 19.23 7.16 -15.71
N ILE A 186 18.60 6.00 -15.85
CA ILE A 186 17.68 5.47 -14.83
C ILE A 186 18.37 5.38 -13.46
N GLY A 187 19.63 4.96 -13.43
CA GLY A 187 20.44 4.87 -12.20
C GLY A 187 20.77 6.24 -11.58
N GLU A 188 20.68 7.35 -12.32
CA GLU A 188 20.82 8.69 -11.75
C GLU A 188 19.55 9.12 -11.02
N MET A 189 18.38 8.81 -11.58
CA MET A 189 17.08 9.04 -10.94
C MET A 189 16.83 8.07 -9.77
N CYS A 190 17.32 6.84 -9.92
CA CYS A 190 17.08 5.73 -9.02
C CYS A 190 18.37 4.92 -8.79
N PRO A 191 19.27 5.35 -7.88
CA PRO A 191 20.58 4.73 -7.66
C PRO A 191 20.54 3.23 -7.32
N ASN A 192 19.43 2.76 -6.74
CA ASN A 192 19.22 1.36 -6.37
C ASN A 192 18.40 0.58 -7.42
N PHE A 193 18.16 1.17 -8.60
CA PHE A 193 17.43 0.54 -9.69
C PHE A 193 18.16 -0.70 -10.18
N ARG A 194 17.40 -1.80 -10.27
CA ARG A 194 17.83 -3.04 -10.91
C ARG A 194 16.60 -3.72 -11.49
N GLU A 195 16.63 -4.01 -12.79
CA GLU A 195 15.59 -4.77 -13.47
C GLU A 195 16.15 -6.12 -13.91
N LEU A 196 15.61 -7.20 -13.35
CA LEU A 196 16.09 -8.57 -13.61
C LEU A 196 15.27 -9.28 -14.70
N TYR A 197 14.08 -8.79 -15.02
CA TYR A 197 13.14 -9.39 -15.96
C TYR A 197 12.92 -8.51 -17.18
N VAL A 198 14.02 -8.05 -17.78
CA VAL A 198 14.04 -7.15 -18.94
C VAL A 198 13.11 -7.61 -20.06
N ASP A 199 13.19 -8.90 -20.44
CA ASP A 199 12.34 -9.48 -21.48
C ASP A 199 10.86 -9.25 -21.18
N ARG A 200 10.42 -9.56 -19.96
CA ARG A 200 9.01 -9.40 -19.61
C ARG A 200 8.60 -7.96 -19.36
N THR A 201 9.41 -7.19 -18.64
CA THR A 201 9.00 -5.85 -18.20
C THR A 201 9.06 -4.83 -19.34
N PHE A 202 10.08 -4.92 -20.21
CA PHE A 202 10.31 -3.94 -21.28
C PHE A 202 10.10 -4.48 -22.70
N LEU A 203 10.21 -5.79 -22.94
CA LEU A 203 10.25 -6.33 -24.31
C LEU A 203 9.02 -7.14 -24.73
N ASP A 204 8.31 -7.78 -23.80
CA ASP A 204 7.04 -8.48 -24.09
C ASP A 204 5.93 -7.50 -24.50
N TYR A 205 6.15 -6.20 -24.29
CA TYR A 205 5.20 -5.12 -24.48
C TYR A 205 5.86 -3.94 -25.20
N LEU A 206 6.44 -4.17 -26.38
CA LEU A 206 7.13 -3.10 -27.10
C LEU A 206 6.19 -1.93 -27.40
N PRO A 207 6.73 -0.69 -27.53
CA PRO A 207 5.94 0.50 -27.83
C PRO A 207 4.98 0.30 -29.01
N GLY A 208 3.71 0.67 -28.80
CA GLY A 208 2.65 0.50 -29.81
C GLY A 208 1.91 -0.84 -29.77
N ASP A 209 2.19 -1.73 -28.82
CA ASP A 209 1.35 -2.92 -28.57
C ASP A 209 -0.03 -2.60 -27.94
N GLY A 210 -0.50 -1.34 -27.98
CA GLY A 210 -1.74 -0.83 -27.37
C GLY A 210 -3.06 -1.36 -27.93
N GLY A 211 -3.13 -2.63 -28.34
CA GLY A 211 -4.40 -3.28 -28.71
C GLY A 211 -5.21 -3.71 -27.49
N GLY A 212 -5.31 -2.87 -26.46
CA GLY A 212 -5.98 -3.25 -25.23
C GLY A 212 -7.48 -3.24 -25.33
N GLY A 213 -8.10 -3.80 -24.29
CA GLY A 213 -9.55 -3.93 -24.21
C GLY A 213 -10.15 -5.11 -24.97
N HIS A 214 -11.37 -5.48 -24.59
CA HIS A 214 -12.14 -6.54 -25.26
C HIS A 214 -12.57 -6.16 -26.70
N GLY A 215 -12.33 -4.91 -27.12
CA GLY A 215 -12.74 -4.36 -28.41
C GLY A 215 -11.77 -4.55 -29.57
N GLY A 216 -10.56 -5.05 -29.34
CA GLY A 216 -9.60 -5.34 -30.41
C GLY A 216 -9.37 -4.14 -31.32
N HIS A 217 -8.77 -3.07 -30.79
CA HIS A 217 -8.21 -2.02 -31.65
C HIS A 217 -7.32 -2.69 -32.71
N GLU A 218 -7.48 -2.31 -33.98
CA GLU A 218 -6.71 -2.90 -35.09
C GLU A 218 -5.22 -2.81 -34.74
N GLN A 219 -4.64 -3.94 -34.30
CA GLN A 219 -3.21 -4.08 -34.29
C GLN A 219 -2.79 -3.92 -35.75
N THR A 220 -2.21 -2.77 -36.07
CA THR A 220 -1.41 -2.66 -37.29
C THR A 220 -0.42 -3.81 -37.23
N SER A 221 -0.37 -4.60 -38.29
CA SER A 221 0.45 -5.83 -38.45
C SER A 221 1.98 -5.59 -38.40
N MET A 222 2.42 -4.62 -37.60
CA MET A 222 3.79 -4.21 -37.38
C MET A 222 4.50 -5.25 -36.54
N THR A 223 5.68 -5.63 -37.00
CA THR A 223 6.64 -6.40 -36.23
C THR A 223 7.19 -5.57 -35.08
N ASP A 224 7.68 -6.24 -34.04
CA ASP A 224 8.41 -5.67 -32.91
C ASP A 224 9.52 -4.70 -33.33
N LYS A 225 10.20 -5.00 -34.43
CA LYS A 225 11.21 -4.12 -35.01
C LYS A 225 10.62 -2.84 -35.58
N GLU A 226 9.52 -2.93 -36.32
CA GLU A 226 8.85 -1.76 -36.90
C GLU A 226 8.25 -0.87 -35.80
N LYS A 227 7.74 -1.48 -34.73
CA LYS A 227 7.30 -0.79 -33.52
C LYS A 227 8.45 -0.05 -32.84
N ALA A 228 9.55 -0.75 -32.56
CA ALA A 228 10.74 -0.15 -31.96
C ALA A 228 11.27 1.03 -32.80
N GLU A 229 11.31 0.89 -34.13
CA GLU A 229 11.70 1.97 -35.05
C GLU A 229 10.71 3.15 -35.03
N LEU A 230 9.40 2.89 -34.94
CA LEU A 230 8.36 3.93 -34.91
C LEU A 230 8.48 4.84 -33.68
N TYR A 231 8.74 4.25 -32.51
CA TYR A 231 8.82 4.97 -31.24
C TYR A 231 10.25 5.39 -30.85
N GLY A 232 11.24 5.04 -31.67
CA GLY A 232 12.65 5.27 -31.37
C GLY A 232 13.18 4.45 -30.20
N PHE A 233 12.54 3.32 -29.89
CA PHE A 233 12.88 2.45 -28.77
C PHE A 233 14.08 1.57 -29.11
N ASN A 234 15.15 1.68 -28.33
CA ASN A 234 16.40 0.98 -28.58
C ASN A 234 16.43 -0.37 -27.86
N VAL A 235 15.91 -1.41 -28.52
CA VAL A 235 15.80 -2.78 -27.98
C VAL A 235 17.13 -3.31 -27.47
N GLU A 236 18.21 -3.11 -28.22
CA GLU A 236 19.55 -3.54 -27.82
C GLU A 236 20.05 -2.80 -26.57
N ALA A 237 19.90 -1.48 -26.50
CA ALA A 237 20.29 -0.73 -25.31
C ALA A 237 19.49 -1.15 -24.07
N VAL A 238 18.18 -1.37 -24.21
CA VAL A 238 17.33 -1.87 -23.13
C VAL A 238 17.86 -3.21 -22.61
N LYS A 239 18.13 -4.16 -23.50
CA LYS A 239 18.71 -5.48 -23.12
C LYS A 239 20.03 -5.35 -22.39
N ASP A 240 20.90 -4.47 -22.86
CA ASP A 240 22.28 -4.39 -22.39
C ASP A 240 22.46 -3.52 -21.14
N LYS A 241 21.62 -2.50 -20.95
CA LYS A 241 21.85 -1.41 -19.99
C LYS A 241 20.75 -1.21 -18.95
N VAL A 242 19.52 -1.70 -19.17
CA VAL A 242 18.43 -1.42 -18.21
C VAL A 242 18.69 -2.12 -16.87
N GLY A 243 19.25 -3.33 -16.89
CA GLY A 243 19.42 -4.14 -15.68
C GLY A 243 20.37 -3.53 -14.63
N ASP A 244 21.32 -2.70 -15.03
CA ASP A 244 22.25 -2.01 -14.13
C ASP A 244 21.96 -0.50 -13.98
N GLY A 245 20.85 -0.03 -14.56
CA GLY A 245 20.41 1.35 -14.50
C GLY A 245 21.17 2.31 -15.44
N SER A 246 22.13 1.83 -16.25
CA SER A 246 22.89 2.69 -17.18
C SER A 246 22.15 3.06 -18.48
N LEU A 247 20.89 2.65 -18.61
CA LEU A 247 20.03 3.04 -19.73
C LEU A 247 19.64 4.52 -19.62
N ALA A 248 19.81 5.27 -20.71
CA ALA A 248 19.35 6.66 -20.80
C ALA A 248 17.87 6.72 -21.21
N LEU A 249 17.15 7.79 -20.82
CA LEU A 249 15.74 7.95 -21.20
C LEU A 249 15.52 8.00 -22.72
N ASP A 250 16.44 8.58 -23.49
CA ASP A 250 16.37 8.60 -24.97
C ASP A 250 16.42 7.19 -25.59
N ASP A 251 17.02 6.21 -24.91
CA ASP A 251 17.04 4.82 -25.37
C ASP A 251 15.64 4.16 -25.22
N LEU A 252 14.73 4.72 -24.40
CA LEU A 252 13.33 4.26 -24.26
C LEU A 252 12.37 4.87 -25.29
N GLY A 253 12.88 5.70 -26.20
CA GLY A 253 12.07 6.33 -27.24
C GLY A 253 11.47 7.68 -26.83
N THR A 254 10.61 8.21 -27.69
CA THR A 254 10.24 9.65 -27.65
C THR A 254 9.22 10.02 -26.58
N GLN A 255 8.55 9.05 -25.96
CA GLN A 255 7.43 9.30 -25.04
C GLN A 255 7.88 9.41 -23.57
N ALA A 256 8.89 8.64 -23.17
CA ALA A 256 9.28 8.48 -21.77
C ALA A 256 9.66 9.81 -21.09
N LEU A 257 10.46 10.66 -21.75
CA LEU A 257 10.97 11.90 -21.16
C LEU A 257 9.85 12.87 -20.75
N GLY A 258 8.81 13.00 -21.58
CA GLY A 258 7.70 13.92 -21.30
C GLY A 258 6.95 13.52 -20.03
N HIS A 259 6.56 12.25 -19.96
CA HIS A 259 5.88 11.70 -18.78
C HIS A 259 6.75 11.74 -17.53
N VAL A 260 8.03 11.38 -17.62
CA VAL A 260 8.95 11.43 -16.47
C VAL A 260 9.05 12.85 -15.89
N ARG A 261 9.17 13.87 -16.75
CA ARG A 261 9.23 15.28 -16.30
C ARG A 261 7.91 15.74 -15.71
N GLU A 262 6.79 15.31 -16.27
CA GLU A 262 5.46 15.61 -15.72
C GLU A 262 5.28 14.99 -14.33
N LEU A 263 5.66 13.72 -14.15
CA LEU A 263 5.59 13.07 -12.84
C LEU A 263 6.53 13.71 -11.82
N ALA A 264 7.77 14.04 -12.21
CA ALA A 264 8.70 14.77 -11.35
C ALA A 264 8.18 16.15 -10.95
N ALA A 265 7.54 16.87 -11.87
CA ALA A 265 6.95 18.19 -11.60
C ALA A 265 5.74 18.14 -10.65
N ASN A 266 5.13 16.98 -10.47
CA ASN A 266 4.06 16.72 -9.51
C ASN A 266 4.58 15.99 -8.25
N GLU A 267 5.89 16.02 -8.01
CA GLU A 267 6.55 15.43 -6.84
C GLU A 267 6.27 13.92 -6.68
N PHE A 268 6.00 13.23 -7.79
CA PHE A 268 5.73 11.79 -7.76
C PHE A 268 7.02 11.02 -7.41
N PRO A 269 6.97 9.95 -6.58
CA PRO A 269 8.17 9.31 -6.06
C PRO A 269 9.10 8.79 -7.16
N ALA A 270 10.38 9.18 -7.13
CA ALA A 270 11.38 8.83 -8.13
C ALA A 270 11.44 7.31 -8.39
N HIS A 271 11.45 6.52 -7.32
CA HIS A 271 11.48 5.06 -7.40
C HIS A 271 10.27 4.49 -8.13
N ALA A 272 9.08 5.06 -7.92
CA ALA A 272 7.84 4.68 -8.60
C ALA A 272 7.91 5.07 -10.08
N ILE A 273 8.39 6.27 -10.41
CA ILE A 273 8.62 6.67 -11.81
C ILE A 273 9.46 5.61 -12.54
N CYS A 274 10.59 5.20 -11.94
CA CYS A 274 11.47 4.18 -12.53
C CYS A 274 10.79 2.82 -12.73
N GLN A 275 9.89 2.41 -11.84
CA GLN A 275 9.12 1.16 -11.99
C GLN A 275 8.06 1.25 -13.10
N LEU A 276 7.53 2.45 -13.35
CA LEU A 276 6.51 2.69 -14.35
C LEU A 276 7.09 2.96 -15.75
N LEU A 277 8.38 3.31 -15.86
CA LEU A 277 9.09 3.56 -17.12
C LEU A 277 8.75 2.59 -18.27
N PRO A 278 8.73 1.26 -18.07
CA PRO A 278 8.42 0.35 -19.16
C PRO A 278 7.04 0.57 -19.76
N ARG A 279 6.07 1.09 -18.99
CA ARG A 279 4.75 1.43 -19.51
C ARG A 279 4.63 2.91 -19.91
N LEU A 280 5.31 3.84 -19.22
CA LEU A 280 5.37 5.25 -19.61
C LEU A 280 5.93 5.43 -21.04
N ALA A 281 6.87 4.58 -21.46
CA ALA A 281 7.38 4.55 -22.83
C ALA A 281 6.35 4.10 -23.89
N LEU A 282 5.17 3.63 -23.47
CA LEU A 282 4.10 3.06 -24.32
C LEU A 282 2.81 3.89 -24.28
N LEU A 283 2.71 4.90 -23.41
CA LEU A 283 1.49 5.69 -23.27
C LEU A 283 1.36 6.63 -24.46
N GLY A 284 0.24 6.55 -25.17
CA GLY A 284 -0.08 7.49 -26.24
C GLY A 284 -0.32 8.90 -25.71
N ASP A 285 -0.21 9.89 -26.61
CA ASP A 285 -0.50 11.30 -26.28
C ASP A 285 -2.01 11.53 -25.96
N GLU A 286 -2.87 10.60 -26.37
CA GLU A 286 -4.32 10.65 -26.18
C GLU A 286 -4.83 9.40 -25.44
N ALA A 287 -5.89 9.59 -24.65
CA ALA A 287 -6.59 8.49 -24.01
C ALA A 287 -7.34 7.66 -25.06
N GLU A 288 -7.23 6.33 -24.97
CA GLU A 288 -8.02 5.41 -25.79
C GLU A 288 -9.48 5.38 -25.31
N GLU A 289 -10.41 5.27 -26.26
CA GLU A 289 -11.83 5.16 -25.94
C GLU A 289 -12.10 3.84 -25.20
N PRO A 290 -12.88 3.87 -24.10
CA PRO A 290 -13.19 2.68 -23.31
C PRO A 290 -13.93 1.61 -24.12
N THR A 291 -13.51 0.36 -23.95
CA THR A 291 -14.15 -0.84 -24.50
C THR A 291 -14.85 -1.63 -23.39
N TYR A 292 -15.84 -2.41 -23.80
CA TYR A 292 -16.61 -3.25 -22.91
C TYR A 292 -16.61 -4.67 -23.41
N HIS A 293 -16.83 -5.59 -22.49
CA HIS A 293 -17.03 -6.97 -22.82
C HIS A 293 -18.25 -7.12 -23.75
N LYS A 294 -17.95 -7.57 -24.97
CA LYS A 294 -18.88 -7.83 -26.08
C LYS A 294 -19.82 -6.66 -26.37
N SER A 295 -19.55 -5.96 -27.49
CA SER A 295 -20.47 -4.95 -28.02
C SER A 295 -21.87 -5.52 -28.22
N ALA A 296 -22.86 -4.95 -27.53
CA ALA A 296 -24.27 -5.25 -27.74
C ALA A 296 -24.70 -4.85 -29.16
N ASP A 297 -25.47 -5.71 -29.86
CA ASP A 297 -26.11 -5.30 -31.12
C ASP A 297 -27.22 -4.24 -30.91
N ASN A 298 -27.66 -4.04 -29.65
CA ASN A 298 -28.69 -3.08 -29.27
C ASN A 298 -28.51 -2.65 -27.79
N PRO A 299 -27.50 -1.82 -27.48
CA PRO A 299 -27.25 -1.36 -26.12
C PRO A 299 -28.42 -0.50 -25.61
N TRP A 300 -28.57 -0.46 -24.30
CA TRP A 300 -29.34 0.60 -23.65
C TRP A 300 -28.51 1.88 -23.66
N GLU A 301 -29.16 3.00 -23.92
CA GLU A 301 -28.49 4.31 -24.10
C GLU A 301 -28.40 5.09 -22.78
N GLU A 302 -29.01 4.58 -21.70
CA GLU A 302 -29.03 5.26 -20.41
C GLU A 302 -27.64 5.20 -19.74
N THR A 303 -27.13 6.39 -19.44
CA THR A 303 -25.83 6.62 -18.82
C THR A 303 -25.99 7.68 -17.74
N ALA A 304 -25.24 7.53 -16.65
CA ALA A 304 -25.02 8.57 -15.66
C ALA A 304 -23.53 8.95 -15.66
N GLY A 305 -23.24 10.25 -15.72
CA GLY A 305 -21.87 10.78 -15.79
C GLY A 305 -21.46 11.23 -17.21
N PRO A 306 -20.18 11.54 -17.43
CA PRO A 306 -19.09 11.49 -16.44
C PRO A 306 -19.32 12.49 -15.30
N ALA A 307 -18.98 12.10 -14.08
CA ALA A 307 -19.00 12.96 -12.90
C ALA A 307 -17.67 12.84 -12.14
N ALA A 308 -17.11 13.98 -11.74
CA ALA A 308 -15.93 14.01 -10.86
C ALA A 308 -16.29 13.50 -9.46
N ALA A 309 -15.31 12.87 -8.79
CA ALA A 309 -15.40 12.55 -7.38
C ALA A 309 -15.64 13.82 -6.56
N THR A 310 -16.49 13.72 -5.53
CA THR A 310 -16.96 14.88 -4.76
C THR A 310 -16.26 15.09 -3.43
N ASN A 311 -15.23 14.31 -3.13
CA ASN A 311 -14.35 14.52 -1.98
C ASN A 311 -13.03 15.16 -2.43
N ASP A 312 -12.43 15.91 -1.52
CA ASP A 312 -11.05 16.39 -1.63
C ASP A 312 -10.13 15.16 -1.37
N PRO A 313 -9.00 14.97 -2.08
CA PRO A 313 -8.00 15.99 -2.41
C PRO A 313 -7.92 16.36 -3.91
N ASP A 314 -7.27 17.50 -4.23
CA ASP A 314 -6.96 17.91 -5.61
C ASP A 314 -5.88 17.03 -6.28
N LEU A 315 -5.09 16.33 -5.46
CA LEU A 315 -4.02 15.41 -5.86
C LEU A 315 -3.95 14.25 -4.86
N PHE A 316 -3.76 13.04 -5.36
CA PHE A 316 -3.52 11.85 -4.55
C PHE A 316 -2.16 11.26 -4.90
N LEU A 317 -1.29 11.14 -3.90
CA LEU A 317 0.05 10.57 -4.04
C LEU A 317 0.13 9.28 -3.23
N GLN A 318 0.37 8.16 -3.90
CA GLN A 318 0.81 6.93 -3.24
C GLN A 318 2.32 7.02 -3.06
N GLU A 319 2.75 7.42 -1.86
CA GLU A 319 4.16 7.58 -1.51
C GLU A 319 4.90 6.24 -1.57
N GLN A 320 4.22 5.16 -1.17
CA GLN A 320 4.78 3.82 -1.17
C GLN A 320 4.37 3.06 -2.43
N TRP A 321 5.37 2.64 -3.19
CA TRP A 321 5.24 1.66 -4.26
C TRP A 321 6.02 0.40 -3.89
N PRO A 322 5.60 -0.78 -4.33
CA PRO A 322 6.23 -2.02 -3.89
C PRO A 322 7.65 -2.09 -4.46
N THR A 323 8.67 -2.22 -3.62
CA THR A 323 10.06 -1.88 -3.97
C THR A 323 10.93 -3.06 -4.45
N ASP A 324 10.45 -4.30 -4.31
CA ASP A 324 11.33 -5.43 -4.02
C ASP A 324 10.91 -6.79 -4.60
N ALA A 325 9.71 -6.91 -5.17
CA ALA A 325 9.36 -8.09 -5.94
C ALA A 325 9.99 -8.07 -7.34
N ARG A 326 11.30 -8.35 -7.40
CA ARG A 326 12.13 -8.27 -8.60
C ARG A 326 12.31 -9.61 -9.29
N THR A 327 11.72 -10.69 -8.77
CA THR A 327 11.84 -12.08 -9.21
C THR A 327 10.58 -12.89 -9.02
N TYR A 328 10.51 -14.03 -9.71
CA TYR A 328 9.45 -15.04 -9.54
C TYR A 328 9.79 -16.08 -8.46
N LEU A 329 10.78 -15.78 -7.63
CA LEU A 329 11.03 -16.61 -6.46
C LEU A 329 9.83 -16.47 -5.51
N PRO A 330 9.42 -17.56 -4.83
CA PRO A 330 8.21 -17.55 -4.01
C PRO A 330 8.06 -16.38 -3.02
N PRO A 331 9.12 -15.88 -2.34
CA PRO A 331 8.99 -14.73 -1.44
C PRO A 331 8.62 -13.43 -2.16
N GLU A 332 9.24 -13.15 -3.29
CA GLU A 332 9.00 -11.93 -4.08
C GLU A 332 7.69 -12.03 -4.88
N LYS A 333 7.31 -13.24 -5.33
CA LYS A 333 5.98 -13.47 -5.89
C LYS A 333 4.88 -13.11 -4.89
N ALA A 334 5.01 -13.54 -3.63
CA ALA A 334 4.02 -13.27 -2.59
C ALA A 334 3.85 -11.78 -2.30
N GLU A 335 4.92 -11.01 -2.39
CA GLU A 335 4.88 -9.55 -2.27
C GLU A 335 4.20 -8.88 -3.47
N ARG A 336 4.54 -9.32 -4.69
CA ARG A 336 3.90 -8.84 -5.91
C ARG A 336 2.42 -9.14 -5.96
N ASP A 337 2.05 -10.33 -5.56
CA ASP A 337 0.68 -10.82 -5.65
C ASP A 337 0.00 -10.69 -4.28
N ARG A 338 0.43 -9.77 -3.40
CA ARG A 338 0.02 -9.69 -1.99
C ARG A 338 -1.48 -9.74 -1.73
N CYS A 339 -2.28 -9.15 -2.63
CA CYS A 339 -3.73 -9.19 -2.53
C CYS A 339 -4.27 -10.57 -2.95
N HIS A 340 -3.76 -11.08 -4.06
CA HIS A 340 -4.13 -12.36 -4.63
C HIS A 340 -3.62 -13.58 -3.83
N ASP A 341 -2.48 -13.50 -3.18
CA ASP A 341 -1.91 -14.58 -2.39
C ASP A 341 -2.36 -14.51 -0.92
N GLN A 342 -3.12 -13.49 -0.52
CA GLN A 342 -3.62 -13.33 0.85
C GLN A 342 -4.29 -14.61 1.45
N PRO A 343 -5.17 -15.34 0.73
CA PRO A 343 -5.72 -16.59 1.25
C PRO A 343 -4.68 -17.69 1.45
N VAL A 344 -3.58 -17.68 0.69
CA VAL A 344 -2.48 -18.62 0.88
C VAL A 344 -1.77 -18.33 2.21
N HIS A 345 -1.54 -17.05 2.51
CA HIS A 345 -0.87 -16.60 3.74
C HIS A 345 -1.73 -16.76 4.99
N GLU A 346 -3.06 -16.64 4.85
CA GLU A 346 -4.03 -16.81 5.94
C GLU A 346 -4.55 -18.25 6.04
N ASN A 347 -3.91 -19.22 5.35
CA ASN A 347 -4.34 -20.62 5.31
C ASN A 347 -5.82 -20.83 4.90
N GLY A 348 -6.38 -19.89 4.13
CA GLY A 348 -7.76 -19.89 3.67
C GLY A 348 -8.80 -19.60 4.76
N GLU A 349 -8.40 -19.06 5.92
CA GLU A 349 -9.34 -18.76 7.00
C GLU A 349 -10.39 -17.72 6.57
N GLY A 350 -11.67 -18.10 6.65
CA GLY A 350 -12.79 -17.26 6.25
C GLY A 350 -12.96 -17.08 4.73
N TRP A 351 -12.04 -17.59 3.91
CA TRP A 351 -12.08 -17.44 2.46
C TRP A 351 -12.99 -18.46 1.77
N THR A 352 -13.78 -17.98 0.81
CA THR A 352 -14.52 -18.81 -0.14
C THR A 352 -14.05 -18.56 -1.57
N PHE A 353 -14.10 -19.61 -2.39
CA PHE A 353 -13.65 -19.58 -3.79
C PHE A 353 -14.77 -20.04 -4.72
N THR A 354 -15.91 -19.38 -4.61
CA THR A 354 -17.16 -19.78 -5.27
C THR A 354 -17.68 -18.64 -6.13
N SER A 355 -18.36 -19.00 -7.21
CA SER A 355 -19.05 -18.05 -8.07
C SER A 355 -20.29 -17.42 -7.44
N SER A 356 -20.61 -17.79 -6.20
CA SER A 356 -21.73 -17.30 -5.43
C SER A 356 -21.30 -17.18 -3.98
N ILE A 357 -21.89 -16.23 -3.26
CA ILE A 357 -21.79 -16.05 -1.83
C ILE A 357 -22.91 -16.78 -1.08
N SER A 358 -22.68 -17.04 0.21
CA SER A 358 -23.68 -17.64 1.09
C SER A 358 -24.89 -16.71 1.28
N ARG A 359 -26.03 -17.29 1.67
CA ARG A 359 -27.21 -16.50 2.04
C ARG A 359 -26.96 -15.59 3.24
N ASP A 360 -26.06 -15.99 4.13
CA ASP A 360 -25.73 -15.23 5.34
C ASP A 360 -24.99 -13.94 5.00
N VAL A 361 -24.16 -13.93 3.93
CA VAL A 361 -23.55 -12.70 3.40
C VAL A 361 -24.56 -11.91 2.56
N LEU A 362 -25.30 -12.60 1.67
CA LEU A 362 -26.23 -11.94 0.73
C LEU A 362 -27.35 -11.17 1.44
N TYR A 363 -27.85 -11.71 2.54
CA TYR A 363 -28.95 -11.13 3.33
C TYR A 363 -28.47 -10.63 4.70
N ASP A 364 -27.19 -10.28 4.84
CA ASP A 364 -26.67 -9.70 6.08
C ASP A 364 -27.23 -8.28 6.27
N PRO A 365 -28.18 -8.05 7.20
CA PRO A 365 -28.75 -6.73 7.42
C PRO A 365 -27.77 -5.79 8.14
N ASP A 366 -26.73 -6.35 8.77
CA ASP A 366 -25.78 -5.66 9.63
C ASP A 366 -24.45 -5.37 8.89
N ASN A 367 -24.32 -5.76 7.62
CA ASN A 367 -23.13 -5.47 6.84
C ASN A 367 -22.91 -3.94 6.75
N PRO A 368 -21.76 -3.41 7.19
CA PRO A 368 -21.51 -1.96 7.24
C PRO A 368 -21.63 -1.25 5.89
N VAL A 369 -21.48 -1.96 4.75
CA VAL A 369 -21.64 -1.35 3.43
C VAL A 369 -23.04 -0.78 3.21
N LEU A 370 -24.07 -1.37 3.81
CA LEU A 370 -25.46 -0.88 3.71
C LEU A 370 -25.60 0.49 4.36
N HIS A 371 -24.90 0.74 5.46
CA HIS A 371 -24.86 2.04 6.10
C HIS A 371 -24.03 3.03 5.27
N ALA A 372 -22.88 2.58 4.75
CA ALA A 372 -22.00 3.41 3.93
C ALA A 372 -22.70 3.99 2.69
N VAL A 373 -23.48 3.20 1.95
CA VAL A 373 -24.20 3.70 0.77
C VAL A 373 -25.41 4.58 1.11
N ARG A 374 -26.05 4.38 2.27
CA ARG A 374 -27.22 5.17 2.70
C ARG A 374 -26.83 6.54 3.24
N GLU A 375 -25.80 6.56 4.07
CA GLU A 375 -25.39 7.75 4.82
C GLU A 375 -24.13 8.42 4.25
N LYS A 376 -23.50 7.83 3.22
CA LYS A 376 -22.26 8.33 2.60
C LYS A 376 -21.12 8.45 3.61
N VAL A 377 -20.90 7.38 4.36
CA VAL A 377 -19.85 7.27 5.37
C VAL A 377 -18.93 6.08 5.13
N HIS A 378 -17.68 6.18 5.55
CA HIS A 378 -16.70 5.12 5.41
C HIS A 378 -17.05 3.93 6.33
N PRO A 379 -17.06 2.67 5.83
CA PRO A 379 -17.50 1.51 6.63
C PRO A 379 -16.69 1.27 7.91
N VAL A 380 -15.40 1.62 7.90
CA VAL A 380 -14.49 1.37 9.03
C VAL A 380 -14.49 2.52 10.02
N THR A 381 -14.35 3.75 9.51
CA THR A 381 -14.11 4.94 10.35
C THR A 381 -15.40 5.68 10.70
N GLY A 382 -16.46 5.50 9.91
CA GLY A 382 -17.71 6.26 10.06
C GLY A 382 -17.62 7.71 9.58
N GLU A 383 -16.46 8.14 9.07
CA GLU A 383 -16.27 9.49 8.56
C GLU A 383 -16.99 9.69 7.22
N PRO A 384 -17.46 10.91 6.89
CA PRO A 384 -18.09 11.18 5.61
C PRO A 384 -17.16 10.87 4.42
N LEU A 385 -17.68 10.20 3.39
CA LEU A 385 -16.92 9.87 2.17
C LEU A 385 -16.77 11.06 1.21
N GLY A 386 -17.46 12.17 1.46
CA GLY A 386 -17.48 13.35 0.58
C GLY A 386 -18.86 13.96 0.42
N GLY A 387 -19.03 14.70 -0.68
CA GLY A 387 -20.28 15.35 -1.06
C GLY A 387 -21.36 14.40 -1.58
N ALA A 388 -22.44 14.99 -2.11
CA ALA A 388 -23.49 14.22 -2.77
C ALA A 388 -23.01 13.72 -4.14
N GLY A 389 -23.22 12.44 -4.44
CA GLY A 389 -22.82 11.84 -5.71
C GLY A 389 -21.67 10.84 -5.58
N PHE A 390 -20.91 10.69 -6.66
CA PHE A 390 -19.72 9.85 -6.72
C PHE A 390 -18.62 10.37 -5.78
N THR A 391 -17.93 9.46 -5.11
CA THR A 391 -16.85 9.74 -4.15
C THR A 391 -15.67 8.82 -4.42
N SER A 392 -14.45 9.24 -4.13
CA SER A 392 -13.23 8.45 -4.32
C SER A 392 -12.07 9.11 -3.60
N ASN A 393 -11.27 8.39 -2.82
CA ASN A 393 -10.10 8.99 -2.13
C ASN A 393 -8.97 9.51 -3.06
N ALA A 394 -9.16 9.43 -4.39
CA ALA A 394 -8.29 10.04 -5.39
C ALA A 394 -9.07 10.81 -6.48
N PRO A 395 -8.48 11.87 -7.08
CA PRO A 395 -9.05 12.60 -8.22
C PRO A 395 -9.38 11.69 -9.40
N MET A 396 -10.67 11.52 -9.71
CA MET A 396 -11.11 10.78 -10.88
C MET A 396 -12.51 11.19 -11.29
N GLU A 397 -12.87 10.85 -12.53
CA GLU A 397 -14.24 10.88 -13.02
C GLU A 397 -14.79 9.46 -13.12
N ALA A 398 -16.10 9.31 -12.90
CA ALA A 398 -16.80 8.06 -13.12
C ALA A 398 -18.04 8.20 -13.99
N GLU A 399 -18.35 7.12 -14.71
CA GLU A 399 -19.57 6.93 -15.49
C GLU A 399 -20.19 5.58 -15.10
N ALA A 400 -21.52 5.54 -14.99
CA ALA A 400 -22.28 4.32 -14.81
C ALA A 400 -23.25 4.09 -15.98
N ARG A 401 -23.38 2.84 -16.43
CA ARG A 401 -24.35 2.46 -17.47
C ARG A 401 -24.77 1.01 -17.31
N MET A 402 -25.78 0.63 -18.08
CA MET A 402 -26.20 -0.76 -18.22
C MET A 402 -26.27 -1.12 -19.70
N HIS A 403 -25.84 -2.33 -20.07
CA HIS A 403 -25.97 -2.81 -21.46
C HIS A 403 -26.44 -4.26 -21.50
N VAL A 404 -26.94 -4.69 -22.67
CA VAL A 404 -27.56 -6.01 -22.85
C VAL A 404 -26.83 -6.78 -23.95
N GLU A 405 -26.38 -7.99 -23.63
CA GLU A 405 -25.91 -8.92 -24.64
C GLU A 405 -27.06 -9.80 -25.16
N ASN A 406 -27.00 -10.14 -26.46
CA ASN A 406 -27.95 -11.05 -27.11
C ASN A 406 -27.87 -12.51 -26.60
N GLU A 407 -26.93 -12.81 -25.69
CA GLU A 407 -26.70 -14.15 -25.11
C GLU A 407 -27.38 -14.37 -23.74
N GLY A 408 -28.30 -13.47 -23.35
CA GLY A 408 -29.12 -13.66 -22.16
C GLY A 408 -28.46 -13.15 -20.87
N PHE A 409 -27.64 -12.11 -20.97
CA PHE A 409 -27.07 -11.36 -19.84
C PHE A 409 -27.22 -9.86 -20.05
N TRP A 410 -27.39 -9.13 -18.95
CA TRP A 410 -27.24 -7.69 -18.87
C TRP A 410 -26.01 -7.39 -18.03
N TYR A 411 -25.29 -6.32 -18.32
CA TYR A 411 -24.15 -5.90 -17.54
C TYR A 411 -24.43 -4.54 -16.95
N GLN A 412 -24.13 -4.40 -15.66
CA GLN A 412 -23.91 -3.11 -15.04
C GLN A 412 -22.43 -2.78 -15.16
N VAL A 413 -22.12 -1.55 -15.56
CA VAL A 413 -20.74 -1.10 -15.80
C VAL A 413 -20.50 0.17 -15.01
N VAL A 414 -19.38 0.19 -14.28
CA VAL A 414 -18.81 1.41 -13.70
C VAL A 414 -17.45 1.63 -14.35
N GLN A 415 -17.28 2.80 -14.95
CA GLN A 415 -16.06 3.23 -15.61
C GLN A 415 -15.45 4.38 -14.85
N PHE A 416 -14.13 4.44 -14.84
CA PHE A 416 -13.34 5.46 -14.19
C PHE A 416 -12.34 6.05 -15.15
N LYS A 417 -12.00 7.33 -14.96
CA LYS A 417 -10.88 8.01 -15.61
C LYS A 417 -10.01 8.65 -14.55
N ASN A 418 -8.72 8.34 -14.54
CA ASN A 418 -7.78 9.09 -13.72
C ASN A 418 -7.64 10.52 -14.28
N THR A 419 -8.04 11.51 -13.49
CA THR A 419 -7.96 12.94 -13.85
C THR A 419 -6.78 13.65 -13.19
N SER A 420 -6.00 12.96 -12.37
CA SER A 420 -4.78 13.47 -11.76
C SER A 420 -3.63 13.46 -12.76
N PRO A 421 -2.65 14.38 -12.60
CA PRO A 421 -1.40 14.34 -13.34
C PRO A 421 -0.46 13.21 -12.91
N VAL A 422 -0.82 12.41 -11.88
CA VAL A 422 -0.02 11.26 -11.43
C VAL A 422 -0.77 9.92 -11.56
N PRO A 423 -0.05 8.78 -11.62
CA PRO A 423 -0.64 7.45 -11.72
C PRO A 423 -1.17 6.95 -10.37
N TYR A 424 -2.16 6.06 -10.43
CA TYR A 424 -2.70 5.35 -9.27
C TYR A 424 -2.40 3.85 -9.36
N HIS A 425 -1.81 3.29 -8.33
CA HIS A 425 -1.72 1.86 -8.14
C HIS A 425 -3.09 1.30 -7.71
N LEU A 426 -3.62 0.36 -8.49
CA LEU A 426 -4.98 -0.15 -8.32
C LEU A 426 -5.07 -1.44 -7.49
N ASP A 427 -3.94 -2.06 -7.15
CA ASP A 427 -3.96 -3.32 -6.38
C ASP A 427 -4.57 -3.08 -4.99
N CYS A 428 -5.32 -4.06 -4.50
CA CYS A 428 -6.14 -3.96 -3.29
C CYS A 428 -7.20 -2.82 -3.29
N GLY A 429 -7.34 -2.04 -4.35
CA GLY A 429 -8.36 -1.00 -4.48
C GLY A 429 -9.76 -1.59 -4.33
N THR A 430 -10.62 -0.94 -3.56
CA THR A 430 -11.97 -1.42 -3.26
C THR A 430 -13.01 -0.47 -3.81
N VAL A 431 -13.99 -1.03 -4.52
CA VAL A 431 -15.05 -0.28 -5.21
C VAL A 431 -16.39 -0.79 -4.72
N TRP A 432 -17.32 0.11 -4.39
CA TRP A 432 -18.69 -0.27 -4.05
C TRP A 432 -19.74 0.66 -4.62
N TRP A 433 -20.91 0.11 -4.93
CA TRP A 433 -22.08 0.85 -5.44
C TRP A 433 -23.37 0.04 -5.25
N VAL A 434 -24.52 0.72 -5.31
CA VAL A 434 -25.84 0.09 -5.41
C VAL A 434 -26.15 -0.16 -6.88
N GLY A 435 -26.54 -1.38 -7.24
CA GLY A 435 -26.95 -1.73 -8.59
C GLY A 435 -28.01 -2.83 -8.64
N PRO A 436 -28.44 -3.24 -9.85
CA PRO A 436 -29.34 -4.37 -10.03
C PRO A 436 -28.85 -5.61 -9.28
N SER A 437 -29.73 -6.26 -8.51
CA SER A 437 -29.40 -7.47 -7.76
C SER A 437 -29.26 -8.68 -8.68
N SER A 438 -28.14 -9.39 -8.54
CA SER A 438 -27.90 -10.69 -9.19
C SER A 438 -28.34 -11.86 -8.32
N LEU A 439 -28.67 -11.59 -7.05
CA LEU A 439 -29.00 -12.59 -6.03
C LEU A 439 -27.91 -13.67 -5.91
N SER A 440 -26.65 -13.27 -6.02
CA SER A 440 -25.49 -14.17 -5.94
C SER A 440 -25.53 -15.31 -6.96
N PHE A 441 -26.08 -15.05 -8.15
CA PHE A 441 -26.28 -16.13 -9.13
C PHE A 441 -24.96 -16.67 -9.69
N ASP A 442 -24.15 -15.79 -10.27
CA ASP A 442 -22.83 -16.12 -10.80
C ASP A 442 -21.98 -14.84 -10.89
N LEU A 443 -21.29 -14.55 -9.80
CA LEU A 443 -20.39 -13.41 -9.63
C LEU A 443 -19.09 -13.53 -10.45
N ARG A 444 -18.84 -14.66 -11.13
CA ARG A 444 -17.72 -14.74 -12.09
C ARG A 444 -18.03 -13.95 -13.36
N ASN A 445 -19.30 -13.88 -13.76
CA ASN A 445 -19.71 -13.13 -14.95
C ASN A 445 -19.51 -11.65 -14.69
N GLY A 446 -18.42 -11.10 -15.20
CA GLY A 446 -18.01 -9.73 -15.02
C GLY A 446 -16.56 -9.57 -15.44
N HIS A 447 -16.18 -8.35 -15.79
CA HIS A 447 -14.92 -8.09 -16.48
C HIS A 447 -14.24 -6.88 -15.86
N TYR A 448 -12.92 -6.87 -15.94
CA TYR A 448 -12.12 -5.68 -15.73
C TYR A 448 -11.56 -5.26 -17.08
N ASN A 449 -11.82 -4.02 -17.46
CA ASN A 449 -11.29 -3.45 -18.69
C ASN A 449 -10.31 -2.33 -18.35
N ASN A 450 -9.27 -2.27 -19.14
CA ASN A 450 -8.32 -1.19 -19.17
C ASN A 450 -7.80 -1.16 -20.61
N GLU A 451 -7.99 -0.03 -21.29
CA GLU A 451 -7.73 0.09 -22.74
C GLU A 451 -6.25 0.20 -23.04
N GLN A 452 -5.51 0.86 -22.17
CA GLN A 452 -4.08 1.04 -22.37
C GLN A 452 -3.33 -0.14 -21.75
N ARG A 453 -3.77 -1.37 -22.00
CA ARG A 453 -3.01 -2.60 -21.70
C ARG A 453 -2.67 -3.32 -23.00
N PRO A 454 -1.52 -3.97 -23.12
CA PRO A 454 -1.07 -4.51 -24.40
C PRO A 454 -1.94 -5.66 -24.94
N SER A 455 -2.68 -6.39 -24.08
CA SER A 455 -3.61 -7.42 -24.53
C SER A 455 -4.65 -7.81 -23.46
N PRO A 456 -5.84 -8.32 -23.85
CA PRO A 456 -6.95 -8.67 -22.96
C PRO A 456 -6.66 -9.68 -21.84
N GLY A 457 -5.52 -10.38 -21.87
CA GLY A 457 -5.12 -11.34 -20.84
C GLY A 457 -4.10 -10.84 -19.82
N TYR A 458 -3.51 -9.65 -20.02
CA TYR A 458 -2.49 -9.10 -19.13
C TYR A 458 -3.10 -8.08 -18.18
N GLY A 459 -2.56 -8.02 -16.97
CA GLY A 459 -2.92 -7.03 -15.95
C GLY A 459 -4.38 -7.08 -15.52
N HIS A 460 -5.05 -8.24 -15.56
CA HIS A 460 -6.43 -8.35 -15.08
C HIS A 460 -6.46 -8.87 -13.63
N PRO A 461 -7.23 -8.24 -12.73
CA PRO A 461 -7.34 -8.69 -11.35
C PRO A 461 -8.30 -9.88 -11.24
N GLN A 462 -8.01 -10.78 -10.30
CA GLN A 462 -9.10 -11.53 -9.66
C GLN A 462 -9.89 -10.58 -8.77
N ARG A 463 -11.10 -10.97 -8.41
CA ARG A 463 -12.02 -10.11 -7.66
C ARG A 463 -12.39 -10.78 -6.35
N ASP A 464 -12.18 -10.05 -5.27
CA ASP A 464 -12.85 -10.36 -4.02
C ASP A 464 -14.18 -9.62 -4.06
N ILE A 465 -15.28 -10.37 -4.13
CA ILE A 465 -16.60 -9.82 -4.43
C ILE A 465 -17.65 -10.36 -3.49
N ILE A 466 -18.41 -9.42 -2.90
CA ILE A 466 -19.67 -9.71 -2.23
C ILE A 466 -20.80 -8.90 -2.87
N GLU A 467 -22.01 -9.39 -2.64
CA GLU A 467 -23.26 -8.75 -2.99
C GLU A 467 -24.12 -8.75 -1.72
N VAL A 468 -24.67 -7.61 -1.30
CA VAL A 468 -25.55 -7.52 -0.13
C VAL A 468 -26.87 -6.90 -0.56
N VAL A 469 -27.99 -7.58 -0.29
CA VAL A 469 -29.31 -7.09 -0.69
C VAL A 469 -29.60 -5.75 -0.04
N PHE A 470 -29.88 -4.74 -0.87
CA PHE A 470 -30.11 -3.37 -0.44
C PHE A 470 -31.60 -3.04 -0.32
N ASP A 471 -32.38 -3.47 -1.31
CA ASP A 471 -33.81 -3.27 -1.42
C ASP A 471 -34.42 -4.47 -2.17
N GLU A 472 -35.11 -5.35 -1.45
CA GLU A 472 -35.75 -6.55 -2.03
C GLU A 472 -36.90 -6.21 -2.98
N GLU A 473 -37.63 -5.11 -2.72
CA GLU A 473 -38.80 -4.74 -3.52
C GLU A 473 -38.37 -4.15 -4.86
N LYS A 474 -37.28 -3.38 -4.86
CA LYS A 474 -36.67 -2.84 -6.09
C LYS A 474 -35.63 -3.76 -6.71
N GLU A 475 -35.33 -4.88 -6.05
CA GLU A 475 -34.38 -5.88 -6.51
C GLU A 475 -32.99 -5.27 -6.76
N LEU A 476 -32.51 -4.50 -5.77
CA LEU A 476 -31.22 -3.84 -5.74
C LEU A 476 -30.30 -4.48 -4.69
N SER A 477 -29.01 -4.52 -4.99
CA SER A 477 -27.95 -4.94 -4.08
C SER A 477 -26.83 -3.91 -4.04
N VAL A 478 -26.08 -3.88 -2.94
CA VAL A 478 -24.76 -3.27 -2.88
C VAL A 478 -23.74 -4.29 -3.36
N TYR A 479 -22.91 -3.90 -4.32
CA TYR A 479 -21.73 -4.65 -4.73
C TYR A 479 -20.51 -4.06 -4.05
N VAL A 480 -19.61 -4.92 -3.58
CA VAL A 480 -18.27 -4.53 -3.16
C VAL A 480 -17.29 -5.41 -3.89
N ILE A 481 -16.33 -4.80 -4.57
CA ILE A 481 -15.28 -5.48 -5.33
C ILE A 481 -13.94 -4.93 -4.88
N ARG A 482 -13.07 -5.81 -4.39
CA ARG A 482 -11.65 -5.51 -4.21
C ARG A 482 -10.83 -6.16 -5.32
N LEU A 483 -9.92 -5.39 -5.90
CA LEU A 483 -9.07 -5.81 -7.01
C LEU A 483 -7.87 -6.58 -6.46
N ALA A 484 -7.69 -7.82 -6.91
CA ALA A 484 -6.57 -8.68 -6.52
C ALA A 484 -5.76 -9.04 -7.77
N PHE A 485 -4.84 -8.17 -8.16
CA PHE A 485 -3.99 -8.42 -9.32
C PHE A 485 -2.96 -9.52 -9.02
N HIS A 486 -2.57 -10.27 -10.05
CA HIS A 486 -1.61 -11.35 -9.93
C HIS A 486 -0.82 -11.56 -11.20
N ASP A 487 0.32 -12.23 -11.06
CA ASP A 487 1.19 -12.68 -12.15
C ASP A 487 1.79 -11.59 -13.06
N GLU A 488 1.45 -10.32 -12.87
CA GLU A 488 1.82 -9.19 -13.75
C GLU A 488 2.62 -8.10 -13.02
N PRO A 489 3.51 -7.36 -13.70
CA PRO A 489 4.26 -6.27 -13.08
C PRO A 489 3.37 -5.08 -12.69
N TYR A 490 3.82 -4.26 -11.73
CA TYR A 490 3.02 -3.16 -11.16
C TYR A 490 2.65 -2.07 -12.17
N ASN A 491 3.51 -1.83 -13.17
CA ASN A 491 3.23 -0.92 -14.27
C ASN A 491 2.02 -1.34 -15.13
N MET A 492 1.51 -2.57 -15.00
CA MET A 492 0.27 -3.07 -15.64
C MET A 492 -0.95 -3.05 -14.71
N ARG A 493 -0.78 -2.66 -13.45
CA ARG A 493 -1.82 -2.60 -12.39
C ARG A 493 -2.05 -1.16 -11.96
N THR A 494 -1.89 -0.25 -12.91
CA THR A 494 -1.82 1.20 -12.67
C THR A 494 -2.80 1.90 -13.59
N ALA A 495 -3.54 2.88 -13.05
CA ALA A 495 -4.28 3.86 -13.82
C ALA A 495 -3.40 5.11 -13.99
N TYR A 496 -2.78 5.26 -15.15
CA TYR A 496 -2.01 6.43 -15.55
C TYR A 496 -2.89 7.65 -15.79
N PRO A 497 -2.32 8.86 -15.78
CA PRO A 497 -3.04 10.09 -16.12
C PRO A 497 -3.84 9.95 -17.41
N ASN A 498 -5.10 10.39 -17.38
CA ASN A 498 -6.08 10.31 -18.47
C ASN A 498 -6.50 8.89 -18.91
N GLN A 499 -6.06 7.83 -18.22
CA GLN A 499 -6.44 6.45 -18.55
C GLN A 499 -7.83 6.08 -18.04
N TYR A 500 -8.55 5.33 -18.87
CA TYR A 500 -9.78 4.66 -18.49
C TYR A 500 -9.55 3.24 -17.97
N TRP A 501 -10.34 2.87 -16.97
CA TRP A 501 -10.54 1.49 -16.55
C TRP A 501 -12.00 1.28 -16.14
N SER A 502 -12.49 0.05 -16.18
CA SER A 502 -13.88 -0.24 -15.82
C SER A 502 -14.06 -1.61 -15.18
N LEU A 503 -15.16 -1.74 -14.45
CA LEU A 503 -15.64 -2.98 -13.88
C LEU A 503 -17.04 -3.28 -14.40
N GLU A 504 -17.26 -4.54 -14.76
CA GLU A 504 -18.54 -5.05 -15.20
C GLU A 504 -19.00 -6.17 -14.27
N VAL A 505 -20.30 -6.20 -13.97
CA VAL A 505 -20.96 -7.33 -13.30
C VAL A 505 -22.13 -7.78 -14.16
N GLY A 506 -22.14 -9.05 -14.54
CA GLY A 506 -23.13 -9.68 -15.38
C GLY A 506 -24.30 -10.24 -14.57
N LEU A 507 -25.51 -10.00 -15.05
CA LEU A 507 -26.77 -10.49 -14.51
C LEU A 507 -27.50 -11.36 -15.53
N PRO A 508 -28.00 -12.55 -15.15
CA PRO A 508 -28.74 -13.39 -16.08
C PRO A 508 -30.08 -12.75 -16.46
N ALA A 509 -30.41 -12.75 -17.75
CA ALA A 509 -31.66 -12.21 -18.27
C ALA A 509 -32.92 -12.92 -17.71
N ARG A 510 -32.79 -14.16 -17.22
CA ARG A 510 -33.92 -14.85 -16.56
C ARG A 510 -34.21 -14.36 -15.16
N LEU A 511 -33.18 -13.86 -14.44
CA LEU A 511 -33.38 -13.18 -13.16
C LEU A 511 -33.91 -11.78 -13.39
N SER A 512 -33.63 -11.22 -14.56
CA SER A 512 -34.00 -9.86 -14.90
C SER A 512 -35.47 -9.66 -15.30
N GLY A 513 -36.20 -10.70 -15.73
CA GLY A 513 -37.67 -10.65 -15.90
C GLY A 513 -38.16 -9.43 -16.70
N GLU A 514 -39.27 -8.82 -16.26
CA GLU A 514 -39.75 -7.48 -16.69
C GLU A 514 -39.22 -6.38 -15.74
N ARG A 515 -37.92 -6.37 -15.41
CA ARG A 515 -37.30 -5.28 -14.64
C ARG A 515 -36.75 -4.22 -15.58
N TYR A 516 -36.83 -2.95 -15.16
CA TYR A 516 -36.26 -1.80 -15.88
C TYR A 516 -36.69 -1.74 -17.37
N THR A 517 -37.97 -2.04 -17.60
CA THR A 517 -38.54 -2.15 -18.96
C THR A 517 -38.64 -0.81 -19.67
N THR A 518 -38.69 0.28 -18.90
CA THR A 518 -38.74 1.64 -19.43
C THR A 518 -37.38 2.33 -19.34
N SER A 519 -37.17 3.30 -20.23
CA SER A 519 -35.98 4.15 -20.22
C SER A 519 -35.84 4.94 -18.91
N ALA A 520 -36.95 5.43 -18.36
CA ALA A 520 -36.96 6.16 -17.10
C ALA A 520 -36.49 5.27 -15.91
N GLU A 521 -36.97 4.03 -15.83
CA GLU A 521 -36.52 3.09 -14.79
C GLU A 521 -35.02 2.77 -14.92
N ARG A 522 -34.51 2.59 -16.14
CA ARG A 522 -33.07 2.37 -16.36
C ARG A 522 -32.25 3.59 -15.98
N GLN A 523 -32.71 4.79 -16.32
CA GLN A 523 -32.05 6.03 -15.94
C GLN A 523 -31.96 6.18 -14.42
N GLU A 524 -33.05 5.91 -13.69
CA GLU A 524 -33.06 5.94 -12.23
C GLU A 524 -32.04 4.97 -11.60
N VAL A 525 -31.84 3.80 -12.22
CA VAL A 525 -30.85 2.83 -11.76
C VAL A 525 -29.42 3.29 -12.01
N VAL A 526 -29.10 3.74 -13.23
CA VAL A 526 -27.72 4.20 -13.52
C VAL A 526 -27.37 5.46 -12.73
N ASP A 527 -28.34 6.35 -12.48
CA ASP A 527 -28.18 7.49 -11.57
C ASP A 527 -27.92 7.02 -10.14
N MET A 528 -28.62 6.00 -9.66
CA MET A 528 -28.39 5.39 -8.33
C MET A 528 -26.99 4.76 -8.24
N MET A 529 -26.57 4.04 -9.28
CA MET A 529 -25.24 3.44 -9.35
C MET A 529 -24.17 4.51 -9.18
N LEU A 530 -24.16 5.55 -10.02
CA LEU A 530 -23.17 6.62 -9.94
C LEU A 530 -23.26 7.38 -8.61
N ASN A 531 -24.48 7.68 -8.15
CA ASN A 531 -24.67 8.46 -6.92
C ASN A 531 -24.23 7.69 -5.67
N THR A 532 -24.20 6.36 -5.68
CA THR A 532 -23.76 5.54 -4.53
C THR A 532 -22.33 5.03 -4.67
N LEU A 533 -21.74 5.17 -5.85
CA LEU A 533 -20.40 4.71 -6.18
C LEU A 533 -19.32 5.35 -5.29
N HIS A 534 -18.42 4.51 -4.81
CA HIS A 534 -17.20 4.91 -4.14
C HIS A 534 -15.99 4.07 -4.59
N VAL A 535 -14.82 4.70 -4.67
CA VAL A 535 -13.51 4.05 -4.92
C VAL A 535 -12.55 4.38 -3.78
N GLU A 536 -12.04 3.35 -3.12
CA GLU A 536 -11.02 3.47 -2.08
C GLU A 536 -9.71 2.81 -2.57
N LEU A 537 -8.71 3.63 -2.88
CA LEU A 537 -7.35 3.18 -3.21
C LEU A 537 -6.51 3.07 -1.93
N GLU A 538 -5.62 2.08 -1.84
CA GLU A 538 -4.71 1.99 -0.69
C GLU A 538 -3.64 3.09 -0.74
N THR A 539 -3.27 3.65 0.41
CA THR A 539 -2.27 4.74 0.52
C THR A 539 -0.92 4.27 1.07
N GLY A 540 -0.93 3.26 1.94
CA GLY A 540 0.25 2.79 2.68
C GLY A 540 0.58 1.32 2.48
N MET A 541 0.16 0.73 1.36
CA MET A 541 0.40 -0.70 1.06
C MET A 541 -0.19 -1.66 2.11
N ASP A 542 -1.21 -1.18 2.82
CA ASP A 542 -1.91 -1.89 3.89
C ASP A 542 -2.90 -2.94 3.36
N ARG A 543 -3.06 -2.98 2.03
CA ARG A 543 -3.97 -3.85 1.30
C ARG A 543 -5.44 -3.57 1.60
N ASN A 544 -5.82 -2.41 2.14
CA ASN A 544 -7.18 -2.14 2.60
C ASN A 544 -7.71 -3.25 3.53
N ILE A 545 -6.86 -3.78 4.43
CA ILE A 545 -7.19 -4.96 5.24
C ILE A 545 -8.36 -4.71 6.18
N ASP A 546 -8.41 -3.53 6.80
CA ASP A 546 -9.48 -3.16 7.73
C ASP A 546 -10.83 -3.09 7.02
N LEU A 547 -10.85 -2.61 5.77
CA LEU A 547 -12.04 -2.59 4.93
C LEU A 547 -12.46 -4.00 4.53
N LEU A 548 -11.52 -4.86 4.13
CA LEU A 548 -11.79 -6.26 3.80
C LEU A 548 -12.42 -7.00 4.99
N ASP A 549 -11.86 -6.83 6.19
CA ASP A 549 -12.35 -7.48 7.40
C ASP A 549 -13.71 -6.92 7.83
N THR A 550 -13.87 -5.60 7.81
CA THR A 550 -15.12 -4.92 8.19
C THR A 550 -16.29 -5.33 7.30
N LEU A 551 -16.04 -5.48 6.00
CA LEU A 551 -17.07 -5.84 5.02
C LEU A 551 -17.28 -7.34 4.85
N ASN A 552 -16.43 -8.17 5.47
CA ASN A 552 -16.36 -9.61 5.23
C ASN A 552 -16.15 -9.95 3.74
N LEU A 553 -15.24 -9.22 3.09
CA LEU A 553 -14.95 -9.30 1.66
C LEU A 553 -14.01 -10.48 1.32
N ARG A 554 -14.38 -11.69 1.78
CA ARG A 554 -13.53 -12.91 1.71
C ARG A 554 -14.02 -13.93 0.69
N ASN A 555 -14.79 -13.49 -0.31
CA ASN A 555 -15.22 -14.36 -1.41
C ASN A 555 -14.45 -14.03 -2.69
N ARG A 556 -13.45 -14.84 -3.00
CA ARG A 556 -12.65 -14.69 -4.22
C ARG A 556 -13.30 -15.42 -5.38
N VAL A 557 -13.64 -14.70 -6.44
CA VAL A 557 -14.01 -15.32 -7.71
C VAL A 557 -12.79 -15.50 -8.58
N SER A 558 -12.66 -16.69 -9.17
CA SER A 558 -11.70 -16.90 -10.24
C SER A 558 -12.10 -16.05 -11.45
N ASN A 559 -11.10 -15.73 -12.28
CA ASN A 559 -11.36 -15.23 -13.62
C ASN A 559 -12.06 -16.26 -14.51
#